data_AF-R7VJV6-F1
#
_entry.id   AF-R7VJV6-F1
#
_cell.length_a   1.000
_cell.length_b   1.000
_cell.length_c   1.000
_cell.angle_alpha   90.00
_cell.angle_beta   90.00
_cell.angle_gamma   90.00
#
_symmetry.space_group_name_H-M   'P 1'
#
loop_
_entity.id
_entity.type
_entity.pdbx_description
1 polymer ?
#
loop_
_entity_poly.entity_id
_entity_poly.type
_entity_poly.pdbx_seq_one_letter_code
_entity_poly.pdbx_strand_id
1 'polypeptide(L)'
;MKLLTRHGYLSLLLCVGIFSLIIFHFWDEELEFTSGQPFSDTERPRPASTSRGLCRPGVPCEFPEIVDLRVILLTFHRPDSLHKALNSLDALELDGDVAILEIFIDRYKNGSIHKATVQVADNFTWRKGLKRVHRQMKPVGIYGQWIDSWKPPKDSDELAIIVEDDVDLSPFAYRWLRQTHLRHGRKSFISGYTLQDLNIRIPHGKNINREVNRVNGAVLKRYPAYFFRVAGSWGFAPHPKRWREFQEWFHTDAEKLRHPYVPKARMNTNWYKDFERQHREDSMWTMWFIYFTDQHDLSTLVSNVPKFSSSKTNSLSCNRLEPGLHFKEGRTKSAQHCQKILMKSWSEKFVANSVQLPLIGYEGQYLGLV
;
A
#
# COMPACT_ATOMS: atom_id res chain seq x y z
N MET A 1 5.78 -33.03 -62.48
CA MET A 1 6.63 -34.16 -62.06
C MET A 1 5.93 -34.87 -60.91
N LYS A 2 5.38 -36.08 -61.18
CA LYS A 2 4.84 -37.15 -60.30
C LYS A 2 3.90 -36.75 -59.14
N LEU A 3 2.58 -36.97 -59.27
CA LEU A 3 1.78 -38.20 -58.93
C LEU A 3 1.48 -38.29 -57.40
N LEU A 4 0.22 -38.06 -56.97
CA LEU A 4 -0.84 -39.08 -56.64
C LEU A 4 -0.46 -39.87 -55.35
N THR A 5 -1.27 -40.12 -54.31
CA THR A 5 -2.70 -40.47 -54.10
C THR A 5 -2.88 -40.61 -52.56
N ARG A 6 -3.94 -40.15 -51.85
CA ARG A 6 -5.38 -40.49 -51.81
C ARG A 6 -5.73 -41.74 -50.95
N HIS A 7 -6.74 -41.53 -50.06
CA HIS A 7 -7.60 -42.48 -49.30
C HIS A 7 -7.07 -43.03 -47.96
N GLY A 8 -7.87 -43.21 -46.91
CA GLY A 8 -9.32 -43.00 -46.73
C GLY A 8 -9.88 -43.80 -45.55
N TYR A 9 -11.10 -43.42 -45.13
CA TYR A 9 -12.14 -44.15 -44.37
C TYR A 9 -11.92 -44.41 -42.86
N LEU A 10 -12.72 -43.88 -41.91
CA LEU A 10 -14.19 -43.88 -41.67
C LEU A 10 -14.69 -45.19 -41.03
N SER A 11 -15.27 -45.08 -39.83
CA SER A 11 -16.42 -45.84 -39.23
C SER A 11 -16.33 -45.72 -37.68
N LEU A 12 -17.18 -45.06 -36.88
CA LEU A 12 -18.64 -44.91 -36.76
C LEU A 12 -19.29 -45.94 -35.81
N LEU A 13 -20.15 -45.44 -34.90
CA LEU A 13 -21.23 -46.09 -34.11
C LEU A 13 -20.81 -47.00 -32.93
N LEU A 14 -21.55 -47.14 -31.82
CA LEU A 14 -22.69 -46.46 -31.15
C LEU A 14 -23.01 -47.27 -29.86
N CYS A 15 -24.02 -46.81 -29.11
CA CYS A 15 -24.83 -47.52 -28.08
C CYS A 15 -24.42 -47.31 -26.61
N VAL A 16 -25.31 -47.13 -25.62
CA VAL A 16 -26.69 -46.63 -25.39
C VAL A 16 -27.04 -47.02 -23.94
N GLY A 17 -27.91 -46.25 -23.25
CA GLY A 17 -28.66 -46.65 -22.03
C GLY A 17 -28.15 -45.99 -20.75
N ILE A 18 -28.75 -45.00 -20.09
CA ILE A 18 -30.13 -44.64 -19.64
C ILE A 18 -30.64 -45.45 -18.40
N PHE A 19 -31.14 -44.68 -17.40
CA PHE A 19 -32.00 -44.99 -16.22
C PHE A 19 -31.29 -45.61 -14.99
N SER A 20 -31.50 -45.17 -13.74
CA SER A 20 -32.68 -44.63 -13.03
C SER A 20 -32.21 -43.70 -11.88
N LEU A 21 -32.76 -42.49 -11.64
CA LEU A 21 -34.01 -42.19 -10.91
C LEU A 21 -34.30 -43.15 -9.74
N ILE A 22 -33.84 -42.80 -8.53
CA ILE A 22 -34.45 -43.25 -7.29
C ILE A 22 -35.16 -42.05 -6.66
N ILE A 23 -36.47 -42.09 -6.82
CA ILE A 23 -37.46 -41.34 -6.08
C ILE A 23 -37.61 -42.04 -4.73
N PHE A 24 -37.40 -41.33 -3.63
CA PHE A 24 -38.05 -41.64 -2.36
C PHE A 24 -39.08 -40.53 -2.10
N HIS A 25 -40.31 -40.79 -2.52
CA HIS A 25 -41.48 -40.29 -1.83
C HIS A 25 -41.72 -41.22 -0.65
N PHE A 26 -42.00 -40.69 0.54
CA PHE A 26 -43.22 -41.00 1.29
C PHE A 26 -43.33 -40.07 2.52
N TRP A 27 -44.35 -39.21 2.43
CA TRP A 27 -45.25 -38.65 3.46
C TRP A 27 -44.66 -37.68 4.51
N ASP A 28 -45.00 -36.39 4.47
CA ASP A 28 -46.28 -35.73 4.82
C ASP A 28 -46.74 -36.03 6.25
N GLU A 29 -46.42 -35.10 7.15
CA GLU A 29 -47.37 -34.64 8.16
C GLU A 29 -47.51 -33.12 8.03
N GLU A 30 -48.72 -32.73 7.67
CA GLU A 30 -49.24 -31.37 7.67
C GLU A 30 -49.19 -30.79 9.08
N LEU A 31 -48.75 -29.55 9.23
CA LEU A 31 -49.29 -28.66 10.26
C LEU A 31 -49.45 -27.25 9.68
N GLU A 32 -50.63 -26.72 9.95
CA GLU A 32 -51.31 -25.70 9.19
C GLU A 32 -50.69 -24.29 9.23
N PHE A 33 -51.00 -23.61 8.13
CA PHE A 33 -50.74 -22.25 7.74
C PHE A 33 -51.35 -21.22 8.71
N THR A 34 -50.54 -20.28 9.21
CA THR A 34 -51.03 -18.93 9.55
C THR A 34 -50.20 -17.89 8.82
N SER A 35 -50.89 -17.10 8.01
CA SER A 35 -50.38 -16.03 7.18
C SER A 35 -49.83 -14.87 8.02
N GLY A 36 -48.50 -14.67 7.98
CA GLY A 36 -47.82 -13.47 8.45
C GLY A 36 -47.25 -12.68 7.27
N GLN A 37 -47.50 -11.38 7.25
CA GLN A 37 -47.20 -10.42 6.18
C GLN A 37 -45.73 -10.39 5.73
N PRO A 38 -45.45 -9.93 4.49
CA PRO A 38 -44.08 -9.76 4.01
C PRO A 38 -43.35 -8.71 4.85
N PHE A 39 -42.22 -9.11 5.42
CA PHE A 39 -41.28 -8.22 6.09
C PHE A 39 -40.84 -7.14 5.10
N SER A 40 -41.19 -5.89 5.39
CA SER A 40 -40.66 -4.75 4.67
C SER A 40 -39.17 -4.63 4.96
N ASP A 41 -38.38 -4.48 3.91
CA ASP A 41 -37.00 -4.02 3.97
C ASP A 41 -36.98 -2.62 4.60
N THR A 42 -36.91 -2.56 5.93
CA THR A 42 -36.46 -1.35 6.60
C THR A 42 -34.97 -1.24 6.36
N GLU A 43 -34.59 -0.34 5.45
CA GLU A 43 -33.25 0.21 5.32
C GLU A 43 -32.64 0.42 6.72
N ARG A 44 -31.64 -0.38 7.08
CA ARG A 44 -30.77 0.00 8.19
C ARG A 44 -30.12 1.33 7.82
N PRO A 45 -30.25 2.38 8.63
CA PRO A 45 -29.52 3.62 8.38
C PRO A 45 -28.03 3.28 8.38
N ARG A 46 -27.34 3.47 7.24
CA ARG A 46 -25.88 3.51 7.27
C ARG A 46 -25.52 4.69 8.16
N PRO A 47 -24.75 4.52 9.25
CA PRO A 47 -24.27 5.67 9.97
C PRO A 47 -23.34 6.42 9.02
N ALA A 48 -23.80 7.57 8.52
CA ALA A 48 -22.91 8.60 8.04
C ALA A 48 -22.10 9.03 9.27
N SER A 49 -20.99 8.34 9.53
CA SER A 49 -20.05 8.69 10.58
C SER A 49 -19.46 10.04 10.21
N THR A 50 -20.11 11.11 10.67
CA THR A 50 -19.59 12.46 10.51
C THR A 50 -18.22 12.50 11.19
N SER A 51 -17.17 12.73 10.42
CA SER A 51 -15.76 12.83 10.86
C SER A 51 -15.48 14.00 11.80
N ARG A 52 -16.51 14.68 12.31
CA ARG A 52 -16.39 15.87 13.14
C ARG A 52 -15.73 15.50 14.47
N GLY A 53 -14.44 15.80 14.58
CA GLY A 53 -13.69 15.77 15.82
C GLY A 53 -12.61 14.69 15.93
N LEU A 54 -12.59 13.68 15.06
CA LEU A 54 -11.57 12.60 15.09
C LEU A 54 -10.18 13.08 14.66
N CYS A 55 -10.13 13.98 13.69
CA CYS A 55 -8.91 14.51 13.11
C CYS A 55 -8.86 16.02 13.26
N ARG A 56 -7.70 16.55 13.69
CA ARG A 56 -7.42 17.99 13.75
C ARG A 56 -6.05 18.25 13.12
N PRO A 57 -5.88 19.33 12.34
CA PRO A 57 -4.58 19.68 11.77
C PRO A 57 -3.48 19.80 12.83
N GLY A 58 -2.33 19.17 12.61
CA GLY A 58 -1.19 19.19 13.53
C GLY A 58 -1.34 18.23 14.72
N VAL A 59 -2.36 17.37 14.73
CA VAL A 59 -2.55 16.36 15.76
C VAL A 59 -2.82 15.01 15.09
N PRO A 60 -1.98 13.99 15.32
CA PRO A 60 -2.22 12.65 14.79
C PRO A 60 -3.61 12.10 15.13
N CYS A 61 -4.34 11.66 14.10
CA CYS A 61 -5.69 11.13 14.22
C CYS A 61 -5.72 9.81 15.00
N GLU A 62 -6.53 9.75 16.05
CA GLU A 62 -6.85 8.53 16.78
C GLU A 62 -8.25 8.05 16.40
N PHE A 63 -8.39 6.78 16.03
CA PHE A 63 -9.65 6.21 15.60
C PHE A 63 -10.17 5.20 16.63
N PRO A 64 -11.47 5.23 16.97
CA PRO A 64 -12.03 4.34 17.98
C PRO A 64 -12.24 2.90 17.49
N GLU A 65 -12.32 2.69 16.17
CA GLU A 65 -12.59 1.37 15.60
C GLU A 65 -11.35 0.46 15.66
N ILE A 66 -11.53 -0.74 16.21
CA ILE A 66 -10.53 -1.80 16.21
C ILE A 66 -10.62 -2.54 14.87
N VAL A 67 -9.51 -2.56 14.12
CA VAL A 67 -9.41 -3.20 12.81
C VAL A 67 -8.04 -3.84 12.64
N ASP A 68 -7.95 -4.81 11.75
CA ASP A 68 -6.68 -5.41 11.35
C ASP A 68 -5.88 -4.48 10.43
N LEU A 69 -6.58 -3.82 9.50
CA LEU A 69 -5.98 -2.94 8.50
C LEU A 69 -6.67 -1.58 8.43
N ARG A 70 -5.87 -0.52 8.51
CA ARG A 70 -6.29 0.82 8.08
C ARG A 70 -5.62 1.19 6.77
N VAL A 71 -6.42 1.39 5.73
CA VAL A 71 -5.96 1.88 4.43
C VAL A 71 -6.13 3.39 4.43
N ILE A 72 -5.02 4.12 4.26
CA ILE A 72 -5.00 5.57 4.32
C ILE A 72 -4.57 6.08 2.95
N LEU A 73 -5.46 6.79 2.29
CA LEU A 73 -5.20 7.41 0.99
C LEU A 73 -5.15 8.92 1.13
N LEU A 74 -4.03 9.50 0.69
CA LEU A 74 -3.76 10.94 0.72
C LEU A 74 -3.96 11.53 -0.68
N THR A 75 -4.73 12.61 -0.80
CA THR A 75 -5.02 13.26 -2.09
C THR A 75 -5.15 14.77 -1.95
N PHE A 76 -5.10 15.46 -3.09
CA PHE A 76 -5.29 16.90 -3.17
C PHE A 76 -6.26 17.30 -4.29
N HIS A 77 -5.80 17.36 -5.54
CA HIS A 77 -6.62 17.86 -6.66
C HIS A 77 -6.57 16.99 -7.93
N ARG A 78 -6.25 15.70 -7.82
CA ARG A 78 -6.16 14.78 -8.98
C ARG A 78 -7.31 13.75 -8.96
N PRO A 79 -8.55 14.13 -9.34
CA PRO A 79 -9.71 13.25 -9.22
C PRO A 79 -9.57 11.93 -10.00
N ASP A 80 -9.00 11.98 -11.21
CA ASP A 80 -8.79 10.76 -12.02
C ASP A 80 -7.74 9.83 -11.41
N SER A 81 -6.70 10.39 -10.79
CA SER A 81 -5.68 9.58 -10.14
C SER A 81 -6.21 8.96 -8.86
N LEU A 82 -6.93 9.76 -8.05
CA LEU A 82 -7.67 9.28 -6.88
C LEU A 82 -8.58 8.11 -7.24
N HIS A 83 -9.37 8.21 -8.30
CA HIS A 83 -10.26 7.13 -8.70
C HIS A 83 -9.51 5.83 -9.04
N LYS A 84 -8.38 5.92 -9.75
CA LYS A 84 -7.53 4.75 -10.07
C LYS A 84 -6.96 4.11 -8.81
N ALA A 85 -6.40 4.91 -7.91
CA ALA A 85 -5.84 4.44 -6.64
C ALA A 85 -6.92 3.74 -5.79
N LEU A 86 -8.11 4.35 -5.66
CA LEU A 86 -9.23 3.75 -4.93
C LEU A 86 -9.66 2.40 -5.51
N ASN A 87 -9.76 2.28 -6.84
CA ASN A 87 -10.06 1.01 -7.50
C ASN A 87 -8.99 -0.06 -7.21
N SER A 88 -7.72 0.34 -7.16
CA SER A 88 -6.62 -0.57 -6.82
C SER A 88 -6.68 -1.04 -5.36
N LEU A 89 -7.01 -0.15 -4.43
CA LEU A 89 -7.17 -0.49 -3.01
C LEU A 89 -8.36 -1.42 -2.78
N ASP A 90 -9.44 -1.25 -3.53
CA ASP A 90 -10.65 -2.07 -3.41
C ASP A 90 -10.48 -3.48 -4.02
N ALA A 91 -9.32 -3.73 -4.66
CA ALA A 91 -8.88 -5.06 -5.06
C ALA A 91 -8.02 -5.79 -4.01
N LEU A 92 -7.72 -5.19 -2.85
CA LEU A 92 -6.93 -5.85 -1.80
C LEU A 92 -7.59 -7.15 -1.29
N GLU A 93 -6.80 -8.21 -1.19
CA GLU A 93 -7.18 -9.45 -0.53
C GLU A 93 -6.92 -9.32 0.96
N LEU A 94 -7.97 -9.45 1.79
CA LEU A 94 -7.89 -9.27 3.24
C LEU A 94 -7.79 -10.58 4.03
N ASP A 95 -7.95 -11.73 3.38
CA ASP A 95 -7.76 -13.04 4.02
C ASP A 95 -8.64 -13.29 5.26
N GLY A 96 -9.82 -12.67 5.30
CA GLY A 96 -10.76 -12.74 6.42
C GLY A 96 -10.64 -11.59 7.43
N ASP A 97 -9.61 -10.75 7.31
CA ASP A 97 -9.40 -9.60 8.17
C ASP A 97 -10.31 -8.41 7.81
N VAL A 98 -10.48 -7.49 8.76
CA VAL A 98 -11.33 -6.29 8.60
C VAL A 98 -10.49 -5.07 8.23
N ALA A 99 -10.93 -4.32 7.21
CA ALA A 99 -10.26 -3.09 6.79
C ALA A 99 -11.18 -1.85 6.77
N ILE A 100 -10.63 -0.71 7.19
CA ILE A 100 -11.26 0.61 7.04
C ILE A 100 -10.46 1.46 6.07
N LEU A 101 -11.17 2.17 5.19
CA LEU A 101 -10.61 3.12 4.25
C LEU A 101 -10.77 4.56 4.75
N GLU A 102 -9.66 5.25 4.92
CA GLU A 102 -9.57 6.66 5.28
C GLU A 102 -9.06 7.46 4.07
N ILE A 103 -9.85 8.42 3.58
CA ILE A 103 -9.47 9.27 2.44
C ILE A 103 -9.24 10.69 2.95
N PHE A 104 -7.99 11.15 2.97
CA PHE A 104 -7.62 12.51 3.37
C PHE A 104 -7.48 13.42 2.14
N ILE A 105 -8.19 14.54 2.16
CA ILE A 105 -8.20 15.53 1.08
C ILE A 105 -7.68 16.86 1.62
N ASP A 106 -6.51 17.28 1.14
CA ASP A 106 -5.91 18.57 1.48
C ASP A 106 -6.48 19.73 0.66
N ARG A 107 -6.06 20.95 1.01
CA ARG A 107 -6.57 22.21 0.47
C ARG A 107 -5.49 23.01 -0.24
N TYR A 108 -5.94 23.88 -1.14
CA TYR A 108 -5.09 24.93 -1.70
C TYR A 108 -4.70 25.92 -0.60
N LYS A 109 -3.57 26.62 -0.76
CA LYS A 109 -3.08 27.62 0.22
C LYS A 109 -4.12 28.68 0.61
N ASN A 110 -5.07 29.00 -0.28
CA ASN A 110 -6.18 29.92 -0.02
C ASN A 110 -7.35 29.31 0.78
N GLY A 111 -7.21 28.07 1.27
CA GLY A 111 -8.25 27.36 2.03
C GLY A 111 -9.35 26.72 1.19
N SER A 112 -9.37 26.90 -0.13
CA SER A 112 -10.32 26.21 -1.00
C SER A 112 -10.01 24.72 -1.13
N ILE A 113 -11.02 23.91 -1.41
CA ILE A 113 -10.91 22.45 -1.61
C ILE A 113 -11.34 22.09 -3.04
N HIS A 114 -10.65 21.14 -3.66
CA HIS A 114 -10.94 20.72 -5.02
C HIS A 114 -12.23 19.88 -5.08
N LYS A 115 -13.32 20.48 -5.59
CA LYS A 115 -14.68 19.89 -5.54
C LYS A 115 -14.77 18.55 -6.27
N ALA A 116 -14.13 18.39 -7.43
CA ALA A 116 -14.19 17.13 -8.18
C ALA A 116 -13.49 15.98 -7.44
N THR A 117 -12.37 16.25 -6.75
CA THR A 117 -11.69 15.25 -5.91
C THR A 117 -12.57 14.82 -4.75
N VAL A 118 -13.24 15.77 -4.11
CA VAL A 118 -14.23 15.49 -3.04
C VAL A 118 -15.37 14.61 -3.56
N GLN A 119 -15.92 14.92 -4.73
CA GLN A 119 -17.00 14.13 -5.33
C GLN A 119 -16.57 12.69 -5.62
N VAL A 120 -15.35 12.47 -6.16
CA VAL A 120 -14.80 11.13 -6.36
C VAL A 120 -14.70 10.37 -5.03
N ALA A 121 -14.15 11.00 -3.99
CA ALA A 121 -14.01 10.38 -2.67
C ALA A 121 -15.36 10.04 -2.02
N ASP A 122 -16.32 10.97 -2.07
CA ASP A 122 -17.66 10.80 -1.49
C ASP A 122 -18.43 9.67 -2.20
N ASN A 123 -18.39 9.63 -3.53
CA ASN A 123 -19.16 8.68 -4.34
C ASN A 123 -18.53 7.28 -4.43
N PHE A 124 -17.25 7.13 -4.09
CA PHE A 124 -16.59 5.83 -4.14
C PHE A 124 -17.21 4.83 -3.15
N THR A 125 -17.51 3.61 -3.61
CA THR A 125 -18.03 2.55 -2.74
C THR A 125 -16.89 1.61 -2.33
N TRP A 126 -16.54 1.62 -1.05
CA TRP A 126 -15.59 0.68 -0.45
C TRP A 126 -16.29 -0.63 -0.11
N ARG A 127 -15.83 -1.75 -0.66
CA ARG A 127 -16.50 -3.06 -0.49
C ARG A 127 -15.96 -3.88 0.68
N LYS A 128 -14.97 -3.36 1.42
CA LYS A 128 -14.26 -4.13 2.46
C LYS A 128 -14.45 -3.63 3.89
N GLY A 129 -15.40 -2.72 4.13
CA GLY A 129 -15.71 -2.21 5.47
C GLY A 129 -16.18 -0.76 5.47
N LEU A 130 -15.86 -0.04 6.54
CA LEU A 130 -16.19 1.39 6.66
C LEU A 130 -15.27 2.24 5.76
N LYS A 131 -15.83 3.31 5.18
CA LYS A 131 -15.10 4.37 4.48
C LYS A 131 -15.36 5.69 5.19
N ARG A 132 -14.31 6.48 5.45
CA ARG A 132 -14.44 7.87 5.91
C ARG A 132 -13.65 8.82 5.01
N VAL A 133 -14.24 10.00 4.75
CA VAL A 133 -13.63 11.07 3.98
C VAL A 133 -13.29 12.24 4.92
N HIS A 134 -12.01 12.54 5.02
CA HIS A 134 -11.44 13.60 5.85
C HIS A 134 -11.07 14.78 4.97
N ARG A 135 -11.93 15.80 4.98
CA ARG A 135 -11.63 17.08 4.34
C ARG A 135 -10.88 17.90 5.36
N GLN A 136 -9.62 18.23 5.09
CA GLN A 136 -8.82 19.04 6.01
C GLN A 136 -9.54 20.36 6.32
N MET A 137 -9.29 20.98 7.48
CA MET A 137 -9.91 22.27 7.81
C MET A 137 -9.13 23.47 7.27
N LYS A 138 -7.82 23.30 7.12
CA LYS A 138 -6.86 24.25 6.54
C LYS A 138 -5.85 23.47 5.71
N PRO A 139 -5.02 24.11 4.87
CA PRO A 139 -3.93 23.43 4.18
C PRO A 139 -2.96 22.84 5.20
N VAL A 140 -2.65 21.55 5.08
CA VAL A 140 -1.70 20.86 5.99
C VAL A 140 -0.44 20.36 5.27
N GLY A 141 -0.44 20.35 3.94
CA GLY A 141 0.69 19.93 3.13
C GLY A 141 0.99 18.44 3.27
N ILE A 142 2.10 18.01 2.66
CA ILE A 142 2.52 16.60 2.69
C ILE A 142 2.84 16.14 4.11
N TYR A 143 3.48 16.98 4.93
CA TYR A 143 3.82 16.63 6.31
C TYR A 143 2.57 16.30 7.12
N GLY A 144 1.61 17.21 7.19
CA GLY A 144 0.39 16.96 7.96
C GLY A 144 -0.44 15.80 7.40
N GLN A 145 -0.47 15.61 6.08
CA GLN A 145 -1.17 14.46 5.49
C GLN A 145 -0.51 13.13 5.87
N TRP A 146 0.81 13.01 5.74
CA TRP A 146 1.51 11.77 6.06
C TRP A 146 1.59 11.52 7.57
N ILE A 147 2.05 12.51 8.32
CA ILE A 147 2.40 12.34 9.73
C ILE A 147 1.16 12.29 10.61
N ASP A 148 0.11 13.05 10.30
CA ASP A 148 -1.05 13.17 11.20
C ASP A 148 -2.24 12.27 10.83
N SER A 149 -2.20 11.55 9.70
CA SER A 149 -3.37 10.78 9.23
C SER A 149 -3.73 9.57 10.09
N TRP A 150 -2.79 9.06 10.90
CA TRP A 150 -3.03 7.92 11.77
C TRP A 150 -2.03 7.84 12.91
N LYS A 151 -2.57 7.79 14.13
CA LYS A 151 -1.85 7.42 15.33
C LYS A 151 -2.25 5.98 15.71
N PRO A 152 -1.33 5.01 15.64
CA PRO A 152 -1.63 3.61 15.86
C PRO A 152 -2.12 3.38 17.28
N PRO A 153 -3.27 2.72 17.54
CA PRO A 153 -3.74 2.49 18.90
C PRO A 153 -2.68 1.82 19.78
N LYS A 154 -2.66 2.16 21.07
CA LYS A 154 -1.78 1.45 22.02
C LYS A 154 -2.26 0.00 22.14
N ASP A 155 -1.31 -0.92 22.27
CA ASP A 155 -1.58 -2.34 22.51
C ASP A 155 -2.51 -3.00 21.47
N SER A 156 -2.35 -2.61 20.20
CA SER A 156 -3.09 -3.14 19.05
C SER A 156 -2.17 -3.77 18.02
N ASP A 157 -2.65 -4.82 17.35
CA ASP A 157 -2.04 -5.44 16.17
C ASP A 157 -2.47 -4.76 14.86
N GLU A 158 -3.20 -3.63 14.93
CA GLU A 158 -3.63 -2.84 13.77
C GLU A 158 -2.43 -2.40 12.93
N LEU A 159 -2.45 -2.76 11.65
CA LEU A 159 -1.51 -2.30 10.64
C LEU A 159 -2.14 -1.20 9.80
N ALA A 160 -1.31 -0.31 9.24
CA ALA A 160 -1.77 0.65 8.26
C ALA A 160 -0.96 0.58 6.97
N ILE A 161 -1.61 0.84 5.85
CA ILE A 161 -0.96 1.11 4.56
C ILE A 161 -1.29 2.55 4.19
N ILE A 162 -0.27 3.38 4.06
CA ILE A 162 -0.40 4.78 3.64
C ILE A 162 0.09 4.92 2.20
N VAL A 163 -0.76 5.49 1.34
CA VAL A 163 -0.49 5.74 -0.08
C VAL A 163 -0.97 7.12 -0.50
N GLU A 164 -0.33 7.68 -1.52
CA GLU A 164 -0.82 8.86 -2.23
C GLU A 164 -1.71 8.46 -3.41
N ASP A 165 -2.50 9.41 -3.90
CA ASP A 165 -3.45 9.22 -5.00
C ASP A 165 -2.84 8.84 -6.35
N ASP A 166 -1.51 8.75 -6.48
CA ASP A 166 -0.80 8.29 -7.68
C ASP A 166 -0.17 6.89 -7.53
N VAL A 167 -0.48 6.16 -6.46
CA VAL A 167 0.01 4.79 -6.21
C VAL A 167 -1.11 3.77 -6.40
N ASP A 168 -0.83 2.72 -7.17
CA ASP A 168 -1.62 1.48 -7.21
C ASP A 168 -0.94 0.39 -6.38
N LEU A 169 -1.71 -0.45 -5.72
CA LEU A 169 -1.24 -1.61 -4.97
C LEU A 169 -1.69 -2.93 -5.61
N SER A 170 -0.86 -3.96 -5.49
CA SER A 170 -1.28 -5.32 -5.81
C SER A 170 -2.42 -5.75 -4.89
N PRO A 171 -3.37 -6.58 -5.38
CA PRO A 171 -4.32 -7.31 -4.53
C PRO A 171 -3.66 -7.97 -3.31
N PHE A 172 -2.42 -8.47 -3.44
CA PHE A 172 -1.71 -9.17 -2.37
C PHE A 172 -0.81 -8.29 -1.50
N ALA A 173 -0.89 -6.95 -1.63
CA ALA A 173 -0.06 -6.04 -0.84
C ALA A 173 -0.32 -6.19 0.67
N TYR A 174 -1.59 -6.31 1.09
CA TYR A 174 -1.93 -6.54 2.49
C TYR A 174 -1.52 -7.94 2.97
N ARG A 175 -1.81 -8.99 2.19
CA ARG A 175 -1.35 -10.36 2.51
C ARG A 175 0.16 -10.41 2.75
N TRP A 176 0.96 -9.78 1.89
CA TRP A 176 2.41 -9.69 2.08
C TRP A 176 2.77 -8.95 3.37
N LEU A 177 2.12 -7.81 3.64
CA LEU A 177 2.35 -7.01 4.85
C LEU A 177 2.03 -7.82 6.11
N ARG A 178 0.83 -8.40 6.22
CA ARG A 178 0.37 -9.17 7.38
C ARG A 178 1.30 -10.34 7.66
N GLN A 179 1.60 -11.14 6.64
CA GLN A 179 2.50 -12.28 6.76
C GLN A 179 3.94 -11.91 7.12
N THR A 180 4.44 -10.78 6.63
CA THR A 180 5.79 -10.29 6.92
C THR A 180 5.86 -9.69 8.33
N HIS A 181 4.81 -8.97 8.75
CA HIS A 181 4.69 -8.45 10.11
C HIS A 181 4.67 -9.58 11.15
N LEU A 182 3.88 -10.63 10.91
CA LEU A 182 3.84 -11.81 11.80
C LEU A 182 5.22 -12.44 12.02
N ARG A 183 6.07 -12.46 10.99
CA ARG A 183 7.42 -13.08 11.05
C ARG A 183 8.50 -12.15 11.58
N HIS A 184 8.46 -10.86 11.25
CA HIS A 184 9.57 -9.94 11.47
C HIS A 184 9.21 -8.70 12.31
N GLY A 185 7.93 -8.44 12.58
CA GLY A 185 7.45 -7.25 13.29
C GLY A 185 7.97 -7.13 14.73
N ARG A 186 8.33 -8.26 15.36
CA ARG A 186 8.92 -8.25 16.72
C ARG A 186 10.40 -7.88 16.76
N LYS A 187 11.09 -7.74 15.62
CA LYS A 187 12.51 -7.33 15.61
C LYS A 187 12.63 -5.90 16.12
N SER A 188 13.48 -5.68 17.12
CA SER A 188 13.61 -4.38 17.80
C SER A 188 14.00 -3.22 16.89
N PHE A 189 14.66 -3.51 15.76
CA PHE A 189 15.17 -2.51 14.82
C PHE A 189 14.25 -2.23 13.63
N ILE A 190 13.06 -2.84 13.53
CA ILE A 190 12.16 -2.59 12.40
C ILE A 190 11.43 -1.24 12.58
N SER A 191 11.44 -0.39 11.55
CA SER A 191 10.71 0.89 11.53
C SER A 191 9.40 0.85 10.75
N GLY A 192 9.23 -0.15 9.88
CA GLY A 192 8.06 -0.30 9.03
C GLY A 192 8.34 -1.19 7.82
N TYR A 193 7.46 -1.11 6.83
CA TYR A 193 7.47 -1.94 5.64
C TYR A 193 7.32 -1.09 4.39
N THR A 194 8.21 -1.30 3.42
CA THR A 194 8.20 -0.60 2.13
C THR A 194 7.66 -1.53 1.05
N LEU A 195 6.48 -1.18 0.51
CA LEU A 195 5.84 -1.89 -0.60
C LEU A 195 6.45 -1.51 -1.96
N GLN A 196 7.16 -0.38 -2.02
CA GLN A 196 7.94 0.04 -3.19
C GLN A 196 9.09 -0.94 -3.43
N ASP A 197 8.91 -1.92 -4.31
CA ASP A 197 9.93 -2.92 -4.64
C ASP A 197 10.59 -2.68 -6.01
N LEU A 198 10.00 -1.81 -6.82
CA LEU A 198 10.57 -1.31 -8.06
C LEU A 198 10.97 0.16 -7.91
N ASN A 199 12.06 0.55 -8.56
CA ASN A 199 12.59 1.92 -8.59
C ASN A 199 13.08 2.46 -7.23
N ILE A 200 13.42 1.60 -6.28
CA ILE A 200 14.24 2.02 -5.14
C ILE A 200 15.58 2.50 -5.69
N ARG A 201 15.86 3.79 -5.50
CA ARG A 201 17.14 4.38 -5.90
C ARG A 201 18.14 4.15 -4.80
N ILE A 202 19.19 3.43 -5.15
CA ILE A 202 20.34 3.19 -4.29
C ILE A 202 21.51 4.01 -4.86
N PRO A 203 21.94 5.09 -4.20
CA PRO A 203 22.93 6.00 -4.76
C PRO A 203 24.33 5.38 -4.81
N HIS A 204 25.01 5.47 -5.96
CA HIS A 204 26.43 5.13 -6.08
C HIS A 204 27.19 6.13 -6.98
N GLY A 205 28.33 6.62 -6.48
CA GLY A 205 29.28 7.44 -7.25
C GLY A 205 28.71 8.76 -7.80
N LYS A 206 29.28 9.27 -8.90
CA LYS A 206 28.82 10.48 -9.60
C LYS A 206 27.53 10.26 -10.43
N ASN A 207 27.03 9.03 -10.51
CA ASN A 207 25.93 8.62 -11.38
C ASN A 207 24.70 8.22 -10.57
N ILE A 208 24.04 9.19 -9.94
CA ILE A 208 22.75 9.04 -9.23
C ILE A 208 21.63 8.40 -10.09
N ASN A 209 21.82 8.32 -11.41
CA ASN A 209 20.85 7.81 -12.39
C ASN A 209 21.16 6.41 -12.96
N ARG A 210 22.27 5.74 -12.56
CA ARG A 210 22.55 4.37 -12.98
C ARG A 210 22.50 3.45 -11.76
N GLU A 211 21.66 2.42 -11.81
CA GLU A 211 21.52 1.40 -10.77
C GLU A 211 22.83 0.60 -10.67
N VAL A 212 23.83 1.14 -9.99
CA VAL A 212 25.03 0.39 -9.61
C VAL A 212 24.85 -0.04 -8.17
N ASN A 213 23.90 -0.96 -8.00
CA ASN A 213 23.68 -1.66 -6.75
C ASN A 213 24.97 -2.44 -6.41
N ARG A 214 25.77 -1.92 -5.46
CA ARG A 214 26.79 -2.74 -4.77
C ARG A 214 26.18 -3.82 -3.90
N VAL A 215 24.86 -3.78 -3.70
CA VAL A 215 24.14 -4.96 -3.26
C VAL A 215 24.38 -6.04 -4.30
N ASN A 216 25.18 -7.04 -3.95
CA ASN A 216 25.42 -8.18 -4.82
C ASN A 216 24.05 -8.69 -5.27
N GLY A 217 23.71 -8.51 -6.54
CA GLY A 217 22.42 -8.91 -7.08
C GLY A 217 22.14 -10.39 -6.81
N ALA A 218 23.20 -11.20 -6.70
CA ALA A 218 23.10 -12.60 -6.31
C ALA A 218 22.67 -12.81 -4.86
N VAL A 219 22.99 -11.90 -3.92
CA VAL A 219 22.47 -11.94 -2.54
C VAL A 219 20.98 -11.69 -2.55
N LEU A 220 20.51 -10.55 -3.09
CA LEU A 220 19.08 -10.22 -3.07
C LEU A 220 18.23 -11.21 -3.87
N LYS A 221 18.75 -11.82 -4.95
CA LYS A 221 18.01 -12.86 -5.68
C LYS A 221 17.62 -14.07 -4.82
N ARG A 222 18.25 -14.27 -3.65
CA ARG A 222 17.97 -15.38 -2.74
C ARG A 222 16.89 -15.06 -1.69
N TYR A 223 16.49 -13.79 -1.55
CA TYR A 223 15.56 -13.35 -0.49
C TYR A 223 14.38 -12.57 -1.07
N PRO A 224 13.12 -12.90 -0.72
CA PRO A 224 11.95 -12.16 -1.19
C PRO A 224 11.76 -10.82 -0.49
N ALA A 225 12.56 -10.53 0.54
CA ALA A 225 12.60 -9.25 1.26
C ALA A 225 14.01 -8.98 1.81
N TYR A 226 14.31 -7.72 2.15
CA TYR A 226 15.55 -7.30 2.81
C TYR A 226 15.32 -6.06 3.68
N PHE A 227 16.17 -5.84 4.68
CA PHE A 227 16.14 -4.61 5.47
C PHE A 227 16.92 -3.49 4.76
N PHE A 228 16.41 -2.27 4.82
CA PHE A 228 17.05 -1.10 4.26
C PHE A 228 16.97 0.09 5.21
N ARG A 229 18.06 0.87 5.26
CA ARG A 229 18.14 2.08 6.10
C ARG A 229 17.26 3.24 5.65
N VAL A 230 16.67 3.17 4.45
CA VAL A 230 15.87 4.25 3.86
C VAL A 230 14.48 3.71 3.53
N ALA A 231 13.44 4.37 4.08
CA ALA A 231 12.05 4.05 3.75
C ALA A 231 11.71 4.47 2.30
N GLY A 232 10.97 3.63 1.59
CA GLY A 232 10.34 4.02 0.31
C GLY A 232 9.01 4.74 0.54
N SER A 233 8.65 5.65 -0.37
CA SER A 233 7.47 6.52 -0.26
C SER A 233 6.31 6.12 -1.18
N TRP A 234 6.47 5.12 -2.05
CA TRP A 234 5.40 4.66 -2.95
C TRP A 234 4.64 3.47 -2.35
N GLY A 235 3.99 3.71 -1.22
CA GLY A 235 3.35 2.69 -0.40
C GLY A 235 4.23 2.30 0.78
N PHE A 236 3.86 2.82 1.95
CA PHE A 236 4.57 2.58 3.21
C PHE A 236 3.59 2.16 4.29
N ALA A 237 3.97 1.12 5.04
CA ALA A 237 3.26 0.67 6.21
C ALA A 237 4.17 0.87 7.43
N PRO A 238 4.00 1.95 8.20
CA PRO A 238 4.91 2.21 9.32
C PRO A 238 4.66 1.19 10.45
N HIS A 239 5.72 0.80 11.18
CA HIS A 239 5.55 -0.08 12.33
C HIS A 239 4.81 0.67 13.43
N PRO A 240 3.68 0.17 13.98
CA PRO A 240 2.81 0.91 14.90
C PRO A 240 3.57 1.61 16.04
N LYS A 241 4.40 0.85 16.77
CA LYS A 241 5.23 1.40 17.86
C LYS A 241 6.16 2.52 17.40
N ARG A 242 6.88 2.32 16.30
CA ARG A 242 7.90 3.27 15.82
C ARG A 242 7.28 4.51 15.19
N TRP A 243 6.11 4.36 14.57
CA TRP A 243 5.36 5.48 14.03
C TRP A 243 4.90 6.42 15.14
N ARG A 244 4.36 5.87 16.23
CA ARG A 244 3.96 6.65 17.40
C ARG A 244 5.13 7.41 18.02
N GLU A 245 6.27 6.73 18.23
CA GLU A 245 7.50 7.36 18.71
C GLU A 245 7.98 8.48 17.77
N PHE A 246 7.94 8.24 16.46
CA PHE A 246 8.28 9.25 15.45
C PHE A 246 7.34 10.45 15.49
N GLN A 247 6.03 10.24 15.61
CA GLN A 247 5.04 11.32 15.69
C GLN A 247 5.24 12.17 16.95
N GLU A 248 5.47 11.51 18.09
CA GLU A 248 5.75 12.19 19.37
C GLU A 248 7.02 13.06 19.25
N TRP A 249 8.11 12.49 18.69
CA TRP A 249 9.34 13.24 18.42
C TRP A 249 9.13 14.38 17.41
N PHE A 250 8.41 14.13 16.32
CA PHE A 250 8.20 15.12 15.25
C PHE A 250 7.45 16.36 15.78
N HIS A 251 6.44 16.16 16.62
CA HIS A 251 5.63 17.25 17.17
C HIS A 251 6.23 17.93 18.40
N THR A 252 7.38 17.48 18.92
CA THR A 252 8.00 18.04 20.14
C THR A 252 9.44 18.50 19.95
N ASP A 253 10.24 17.75 19.20
CA ASP A 253 11.69 17.95 19.09
C ASP A 253 12.13 18.35 17.69
N ALA A 254 11.40 17.95 16.64
CA ALA A 254 11.80 18.25 15.26
C ALA A 254 11.85 19.75 14.98
N GLU A 255 10.95 20.55 15.57
CA GLU A 255 10.96 22.02 15.44
C GLU A 255 12.22 22.68 16.03
N LYS A 256 12.88 22.01 16.99
CA LYS A 256 14.15 22.48 17.60
C LYS A 256 15.34 22.21 16.68
N LEU A 257 15.19 21.29 15.74
CA LEU A 257 16.22 21.00 14.76
C LEU A 257 16.11 21.98 13.60
N ARG A 258 17.26 22.52 13.20
CA ARG A 258 17.32 23.35 12.01
C ARG A 258 16.94 22.53 10.77
N HIS A 259 17.55 21.34 10.64
CA HIS A 259 17.46 20.49 9.43
C HIS A 259 17.57 18.99 9.77
N PRO A 260 16.80 18.10 9.11
CA PRO A 260 16.87 16.65 9.32
C PRO A 260 18.00 15.98 8.52
N TYR A 261 19.19 16.58 8.47
CA TYR A 261 20.29 16.04 7.64
C TYR A 261 20.89 14.77 8.24
N VAL A 262 21.07 13.75 7.40
CA VAL A 262 21.76 12.51 7.76
C VAL A 262 22.95 12.32 6.82
N PRO A 263 24.20 12.56 7.27
CA PRO A 263 25.38 12.50 6.41
C PRO A 263 25.55 11.17 5.67
N LYS A 264 25.14 10.05 6.28
CA LYS A 264 25.17 8.71 5.69
C LYS A 264 24.11 8.53 4.60
N ALA A 265 22.98 9.25 4.67
CA ALA A 265 21.91 9.25 3.67
C ALA A 265 22.10 10.39 2.65
N ARG A 266 23.27 10.42 1.99
CA ARG A 266 23.73 11.55 1.18
C ARG A 266 22.75 11.96 0.07
N MET A 267 22.17 10.98 -0.64
CA MET A 267 21.22 11.27 -1.72
C MET A 267 19.97 11.96 -1.21
N ASN A 268 19.33 11.40 -0.18
CA ASN A 268 18.12 11.93 0.42
C ASN A 268 18.38 13.32 1.03
N THR A 269 19.50 13.47 1.73
CA THR A 269 19.93 14.77 2.29
C THR A 269 20.14 15.81 1.19
N ASN A 270 20.75 15.44 0.06
CA ASN A 270 20.95 16.37 -1.06
C ASN A 270 19.62 16.74 -1.73
N TRP A 271 18.70 15.79 -1.93
CA TRP A 271 17.36 16.11 -2.44
C TRP A 271 16.61 17.07 -1.51
N TYR A 272 16.68 16.84 -0.20
CA TYR A 272 16.08 17.74 0.77
C TYR A 272 16.70 19.15 0.68
N LYS A 273 18.04 19.26 0.64
CA LYS A 273 18.73 20.55 0.41
C LYS A 273 18.30 21.22 -0.90
N ASP A 274 18.04 20.46 -1.94
CA ASP A 274 17.54 21.00 -3.21
C ASP A 274 16.13 21.54 -3.06
N PHE A 275 15.28 20.89 -2.27
CA PHE A 275 13.92 21.35 -1.95
C PHE A 275 13.93 22.58 -1.05
N GLU A 276 14.83 22.67 -0.07
CA GLU A 276 15.01 23.88 0.76
C GLU A 276 15.41 25.09 -0.08
N ARG A 277 16.34 24.91 -1.02
CA ARG A 277 16.72 25.98 -1.97
C ARG A 277 15.56 26.42 -2.87
N GLN A 278 14.50 25.61 -2.98
CA GLN A 278 13.29 25.90 -3.73
C GLN A 278 12.11 26.30 -2.83
N HIS A 279 12.28 26.34 -1.51
CA HIS A 279 11.20 26.53 -0.52
C HIS A 279 10.07 25.51 -0.67
N ARG A 280 10.43 24.23 -0.81
CA ARG A 280 9.52 23.07 -0.95
C ARG A 280 9.92 21.89 -0.06
N GLU A 281 10.69 22.13 0.98
CA GLU A 281 11.15 21.11 1.92
C GLU A 281 9.99 20.34 2.57
N ASP A 282 8.84 21.01 2.75
CA ASP A 282 7.56 20.47 3.20
C ASP A 282 6.97 19.37 2.30
N SER A 283 7.59 19.10 1.14
CA SER A 283 7.26 18.01 0.22
C SER A 283 7.96 16.67 0.50
N MET A 284 8.84 16.59 1.49
CA MET A 284 9.66 15.39 1.74
C MET A 284 9.63 14.95 3.21
N TRP A 285 8.49 14.44 3.65
CA TRP A 285 8.33 13.91 5.02
C TRP A 285 9.33 12.79 5.34
N THR A 286 9.74 12.03 4.31
CA THR A 286 10.69 10.92 4.45
C THR A 286 12.02 11.35 5.00
N MET A 287 12.47 12.60 4.79
CA MET A 287 13.75 13.03 5.34
C MET A 287 13.73 13.11 6.87
N TRP A 288 12.63 13.59 7.46
CA TRP A 288 12.41 13.60 8.90
C TRP A 288 12.33 12.17 9.46
N PHE A 289 11.64 11.28 8.76
CA PHE A 289 11.57 9.87 9.15
C PHE A 289 12.95 9.18 9.06
N ILE A 290 13.72 9.45 8.01
CA ILE A 290 15.10 8.94 7.85
C ILE A 290 15.99 9.42 8.99
N TYR A 291 15.91 10.71 9.36
CA TYR A 291 16.62 11.26 10.50
C TYR A 291 16.27 10.51 11.78
N PHE A 292 14.98 10.40 12.10
CA PHE A 292 14.52 9.64 13.26
C PHE A 292 15.05 8.21 13.24
N THR A 293 14.90 7.47 12.14
CA THR A 293 15.38 6.08 12.07
C THR A 293 16.90 5.95 12.19
N ASP A 294 17.68 6.93 11.74
CA ASP A 294 19.14 6.95 11.91
C ASP A 294 19.53 7.12 13.38
N GLN A 295 18.86 8.03 14.10
CA GLN A 295 19.10 8.24 15.54
C GLN A 295 18.76 7.01 16.40
N HIS A 296 17.84 6.16 15.92
CA HIS A 296 17.36 4.97 16.63
C HIS A 296 17.89 3.64 16.07
N ASP A 297 18.84 3.67 15.13
CA ASP A 297 19.41 2.51 14.44
C ASP A 297 18.34 1.57 13.81
N LEU A 298 17.25 2.13 13.29
CA LEU A 298 16.15 1.38 12.71
C LEU A 298 16.34 1.11 11.20
N SER A 299 15.56 0.18 10.66
CA SER A 299 15.50 -0.16 9.23
C SER A 299 14.08 -0.56 8.81
N THR A 300 13.70 -0.21 7.58
CA THR A 300 12.45 -0.69 6.97
C THR A 300 12.66 -2.08 6.39
N LEU A 301 11.63 -2.90 6.36
CA LEU A 301 11.62 -4.17 5.63
C LEU A 301 11.02 -3.96 4.24
N VAL A 302 11.81 -4.23 3.22
CA VAL A 302 11.50 -3.91 1.83
C VAL A 302 11.09 -5.17 1.08
N SER A 303 9.99 -5.11 0.32
CA SER A 303 9.65 -6.16 -0.64
C SER A 303 10.72 -6.26 -1.73
N ASN A 304 11.11 -7.49 -2.07
CA ASN A 304 12.06 -7.79 -3.14
C ASN A 304 11.54 -8.89 -4.07
N VAL A 305 10.23 -9.11 -4.06
CA VAL A 305 9.59 -10.21 -4.78
C VAL A 305 9.88 -10.18 -6.29
N PRO A 306 9.87 -9.03 -7.00
CA PRO A 306 10.22 -9.00 -8.42
C PRO A 306 11.61 -9.56 -8.72
N LYS A 307 12.62 -9.15 -7.93
CA LYS A 307 14.02 -9.59 -8.12
C LYS A 307 14.23 -11.04 -7.68
N PHE A 308 13.60 -11.44 -6.57
CA PHE A 308 13.64 -12.81 -6.05
C PHE A 308 13.01 -13.82 -7.03
N SER A 309 11.81 -13.50 -7.53
CA SER A 309 11.10 -14.36 -8.48
C SER A 309 11.58 -14.22 -9.93
N SER A 310 12.54 -13.32 -10.20
CA SER A 310 12.96 -12.93 -11.56
C SER A 310 11.77 -12.56 -12.46
N SER A 311 10.73 -11.96 -11.88
CA SER A 311 9.49 -11.59 -12.55
C SER A 311 9.30 -10.08 -12.52
N LYS A 312 8.89 -9.51 -13.66
CA LYS A 312 8.52 -8.09 -13.78
C LYS A 312 7.06 -7.82 -13.41
N THR A 313 6.30 -8.85 -13.04
CA THR A 313 4.85 -8.79 -12.80
C THR A 313 4.47 -9.14 -11.37
N ASN A 314 5.43 -9.13 -10.45
CA ASN A 314 5.21 -9.48 -9.04
C ASN A 314 5.49 -8.31 -8.09
N SER A 315 5.28 -7.08 -8.56
CA SER A 315 5.46 -5.87 -7.74
C SER A 315 4.27 -5.66 -6.82
N LEU A 316 4.50 -5.18 -5.59
CA LEU A 316 3.45 -4.85 -4.64
C LEU A 316 2.86 -3.45 -4.86
N SER A 317 3.59 -2.55 -5.51
CA SER A 317 3.15 -1.16 -5.71
C SER A 317 3.64 -0.58 -7.04
N CYS A 318 2.87 0.36 -7.58
CA CYS A 318 3.22 1.09 -8.78
C CYS A 318 2.87 2.56 -8.62
N ASN A 319 3.86 3.44 -8.67
CA ASN A 319 3.63 4.88 -8.80
C ASN A 319 3.42 5.25 -10.28
N ARG A 320 2.31 5.93 -10.56
CA ARG A 320 1.91 6.38 -11.90
C ARG A 320 2.67 7.61 -12.39
N LEU A 321 3.54 8.20 -11.58
CA LEU A 321 4.35 9.38 -11.89
C LEU A 321 3.49 10.55 -12.40
N GLU A 322 2.33 10.71 -11.77
CA GLU A 322 1.34 11.70 -12.16
C GLU A 322 1.92 13.11 -12.00
N PRO A 323 1.61 14.05 -12.92
CA PRO A 323 2.14 15.40 -12.84
C PRO A 323 1.70 16.06 -11.53
N GLY A 324 2.59 16.87 -10.97
CA GLY A 324 2.37 17.51 -9.69
C GLY A 324 3.67 17.85 -9.00
N LEU A 325 3.74 17.58 -7.70
CA LEU A 325 4.82 18.05 -6.84
C LEU A 325 6.22 17.53 -7.24
N HIS A 326 6.29 16.27 -7.70
CA HIS A 326 7.54 15.58 -7.99
C HIS A 326 7.78 15.30 -9.48
N PHE A 327 6.73 15.27 -10.31
CA PHE A 327 6.83 14.94 -11.72
C PHE A 327 6.23 16.04 -12.59
N LYS A 328 6.94 16.32 -13.69
CA LYS A 328 6.44 17.19 -14.76
C LYS A 328 5.53 16.38 -15.70
N GLU A 329 4.73 17.10 -16.47
CA GLU A 329 3.93 16.52 -17.55
C GLU A 329 4.78 15.64 -18.50
N GLY A 330 4.15 14.62 -19.08
CA GLY A 330 4.78 13.69 -20.03
C GLY A 330 5.55 12.52 -19.41
N ARG A 331 5.62 12.39 -18.07
CA ARG A 331 6.21 11.23 -17.38
C ARG A 331 5.20 10.22 -16.85
N THR A 332 3.92 10.49 -16.99
CA THR A 332 2.83 9.67 -16.45
C THR A 332 2.84 8.26 -17.05
N LYS A 333 2.79 7.26 -16.18
CA LYS A 333 2.50 5.87 -16.52
C LYS A 333 1.00 5.64 -16.48
N SER A 334 0.48 4.92 -17.47
CA SER A 334 -0.94 4.59 -17.50
C SER A 334 -1.33 3.57 -16.42
N ALA A 335 -2.61 3.52 -16.07
CA ALA A 335 -3.12 2.46 -15.19
C ALA A 335 -2.82 1.07 -15.78
N GLN A 336 -2.90 0.91 -17.11
CA GLN A 336 -2.55 -0.33 -17.80
C GLN A 336 -1.06 -0.70 -17.62
N HIS A 337 -0.16 0.27 -17.46
CA HIS A 337 1.23 -0.02 -17.11
C HIS A 337 1.33 -0.62 -15.70
N CYS A 338 0.68 0.00 -14.71
CA CYS A 338 0.68 -0.53 -13.33
C CYS A 338 0.05 -1.92 -13.28
N GLN A 339 -1.08 -2.13 -13.95
CA GLN A 339 -1.72 -3.44 -14.07
C GLN A 339 -0.85 -4.52 -14.74
N LYS A 340 0.22 -4.16 -15.46
CA LYS A 340 1.17 -5.14 -16.03
C LYS A 340 2.24 -5.57 -15.03
N ILE A 341 2.60 -4.71 -14.08
CA ILE A 341 3.73 -4.97 -13.16
C ILE A 341 3.28 -5.48 -11.78
N LEU A 342 2.05 -5.16 -11.37
CA LEU A 342 1.51 -5.55 -10.08
C LEU A 342 1.25 -7.06 -10.02
N MET A 343 1.58 -7.65 -8.87
CA MET A 343 1.35 -9.06 -8.55
C MET A 343 -0.14 -9.41 -8.65
N LYS A 344 -0.45 -10.48 -9.39
CA LYS A 344 -1.83 -10.98 -9.61
C LYS A 344 -2.06 -12.42 -9.14
N SER A 345 -1.00 -13.09 -8.71
CA SER A 345 -1.07 -14.42 -8.11
C SER A 345 -0.16 -14.47 -6.91
N TRP A 346 -0.54 -15.29 -5.93
CA TRP A 346 0.19 -15.45 -4.69
C TRP A 346 1.08 -16.69 -4.71
N SER A 347 2.23 -16.60 -4.04
CA SER A 347 3.08 -17.73 -3.71
C SER A 347 3.59 -17.58 -2.28
N GLU A 348 3.54 -18.64 -1.48
CA GLU A 348 4.10 -18.65 -0.13
C GLU A 348 5.60 -18.32 -0.08
N LYS A 349 6.31 -18.44 -1.21
CA LYS A 349 7.73 -18.05 -1.34
C LYS A 349 7.94 -16.53 -1.37
N PHE A 350 6.89 -15.73 -1.52
CA PHE A 350 6.97 -14.27 -1.57
C PHE A 350 7.13 -13.63 -0.20
N VAL A 351 7.02 -14.41 0.87
CA VAL A 351 7.35 -13.98 2.22
C VAL A 351 8.59 -14.72 2.69
N ALA A 352 9.50 -13.99 3.31
CA ALA A 352 10.75 -14.58 3.75
C ALA A 352 10.49 -15.52 4.93
N ASN A 353 10.90 -16.78 4.79
CA ASN A 353 10.87 -17.75 5.89
C ASN A 353 12.18 -17.78 6.69
N SER A 354 13.23 -17.11 6.21
CA SER A 354 14.54 -17.05 6.88
C SER A 354 14.48 -16.15 8.12
N VAL A 355 15.07 -16.61 9.22
CA VAL A 355 15.18 -15.84 10.48
C VAL A 355 16.00 -14.56 10.28
N GLN A 356 17.04 -14.64 9.44
CA GLN A 356 17.90 -13.53 9.10
C GLN A 356 17.71 -13.09 7.66
N LEU A 357 17.71 -11.77 7.43
CA LEU A 357 17.60 -11.17 6.10
C LEU A 357 18.77 -10.20 5.84
N PRO A 358 19.12 -9.95 4.56
CA PRO A 358 20.12 -8.96 4.22
C PRO A 358 19.76 -7.58 4.77
N LEU A 359 20.74 -6.89 5.37
CA LEU A 359 20.66 -5.48 5.71
C LEU A 359 21.44 -4.65 4.70
N ILE A 360 20.77 -3.66 4.12
CA ILE A 360 21.33 -2.71 3.16
C ILE A 360 21.48 -1.34 3.82
N GLY A 361 22.68 -0.78 3.77
CA GLY A 361 22.99 0.56 4.30
C GLY A 361 22.52 1.68 3.37
N TYR A 362 22.61 2.93 3.85
CA TYR A 362 22.10 4.13 3.17
C TYR A 362 22.57 4.34 1.72
N GLU A 363 23.77 3.87 1.37
CA GLU A 363 24.37 3.98 0.04
C GLU A 363 24.41 2.63 -0.71
N GLY A 364 23.59 1.66 -0.29
CA GLY A 364 23.49 0.37 -0.98
C GLY A 364 24.54 -0.66 -0.62
N GLN A 365 25.35 -0.39 0.40
CA GLN A 365 26.30 -1.36 0.91
C GLN A 365 25.55 -2.52 1.60
N TYR A 366 26.01 -3.75 1.37
CA TYR A 366 25.55 -4.91 2.13
C TYR A 366 26.24 -4.91 3.50
N LEU A 367 25.46 -4.91 4.58
CA LEU A 367 25.93 -4.83 5.96
C LEU A 367 25.92 -6.18 6.70
N GLY A 368 25.39 -7.24 6.09
CA GLY A 368 25.29 -8.57 6.69
C GLY A 368 23.86 -9.09 6.75
N LEU A 369 23.69 -10.25 7.39
CA LEU A 369 22.39 -10.85 7.71
C LEU A 369 21.99 -10.47 9.15
N VAL A 370 20.73 -10.06 9.36
CA VAL A 370 20.19 -9.58 10.66
C VAL A 370 18.79 -10.12 10.97
#